data_AF-A0A8C0LEV0-F1
#
_entry.id   AF-A0A8C0LEV0-F1
#
_cell.length_a   1.000
_cell.length_b   1.000
_cell.length_c   1.000
_cell.angle_alpha   90.00
_cell.angle_beta   90.00
_cell.angle_gamma   90.00
#
_symmetry.space_group_name_H-M   'P 1'
#
loop_
_entity.id
_entity.type
_entity.pdbx_description
1 polymer ?
#
loop_
_entity_poly.entity_id
_entity_poly.type
_entity_poly.pdbx_seq_one_letter_code
_entity_poly.pdbx_strand_id
1 'polypeptide(L)'
;MPAARVEYVAPWWVSWLHSVPHLGLRLQPVDSTFNPRDESYRESLLLLGLVAAICLGLNLIFLAAYVVCVCCCRQDEAVQTKRRNPCCVTWTAVVAGLICCAAVGVGFYGNSETNDGVYQLIYSLDNANHTFSGIDALVSGTTQKMEVDLEQHLARLSEIFAARGDYIQTLKFVQQMAGNIMVQLSGLPVWREVTTELTELADQTGYVEYYRWLSYLLLFILDLVICLIACLGLARRSRCLLASMLCCGVLGLFLSWTSLAADSAAAVGTSDFCSAPDTFILNVTEGQIRTEVTRYYLYCSQSGSSPFQQALTAFQRSLTTMQIQVAGLLQFAVPLFPTAEKDLLGIQLLLNSSESSLHQLTAMLDCRGLHKDYLDALAGICYDGIEGLLYLGLFSLLAALAFSTMICAGPRAWKHLTTRNRDYDDIDSDDPFNPQARRIAAHNPPRGQLRSFCSYSSGLGSQTSLQPPAQTISNAPVSEYMNQAMLFGGNPRYENVPLIGRGSPPPTYSPSMRATYLSVADEHLRHYGNEFPA
;
A
#
# COMPACT_ATOMS: atom_id res chain seq x y z
N MET A 1 9.62 31.80 -20.05
CA MET A 1 10.07 30.55 -20.71
C MET A 1 8.85 29.97 -21.40
N PRO A 2 8.89 29.66 -22.71
CA PRO A 2 7.77 28.93 -23.32
C PRO A 2 7.67 27.60 -22.58
N ALA A 3 6.48 27.27 -22.08
CA ALA A 3 6.22 25.99 -21.45
C ALA A 3 6.63 24.90 -22.45
N ALA A 4 7.64 24.11 -22.08
CA ALA A 4 7.99 22.90 -22.82
C ALA A 4 6.71 22.06 -22.95
N ARG A 5 6.49 21.46 -24.12
CA ARG A 5 5.49 20.39 -24.26
C ARG A 5 5.70 19.40 -23.13
N VAL A 6 4.75 19.28 -22.23
CA VAL A 6 4.67 18.13 -21.34
C VAL A 6 3.82 17.12 -22.11
N GLU A 7 4.42 16.46 -23.09
CA GLU A 7 3.78 15.31 -23.72
C GLU A 7 4.04 14.09 -22.83
N TYR A 8 3.02 13.26 -22.64
CA TYR A 8 3.19 11.99 -21.95
C TYR A 8 4.16 11.09 -22.72
N VAL A 9 5.15 10.53 -22.02
CA VAL A 9 6.10 9.56 -22.57
C VAL A 9 6.08 8.34 -21.67
N ALA A 10 5.60 7.22 -22.19
CA ALA A 10 5.54 5.99 -21.42
C ALA A 10 6.95 5.59 -20.91
N PRO A 11 7.08 5.26 -19.62
CA PRO A 11 8.36 4.83 -19.06
C PRO A 11 8.78 3.46 -19.60
N TRP A 12 10.06 3.12 -19.49
CA TRP A 12 10.61 1.91 -20.12
C TRP A 12 9.99 0.61 -19.58
N TRP A 13 9.54 0.58 -18.32
CA TRP A 13 8.86 -0.57 -17.73
C TRP A 13 7.49 -0.82 -18.34
N VAL A 14 6.79 0.21 -18.81
CA VAL A 14 5.54 0.06 -19.58
C VAL A 14 5.83 -0.65 -20.90
N SER A 15 6.86 -0.24 -21.64
CA SER A 15 7.21 -0.94 -22.87
C SER A 15 7.60 -2.41 -22.61
N TRP A 16 8.26 -2.69 -21.49
CA TRP A 16 8.66 -4.05 -21.12
C TRP A 16 7.46 -4.93 -20.75
N LEU A 17 6.54 -4.42 -19.91
CA LEU A 17 5.32 -5.14 -19.49
C LEU A 17 4.35 -5.33 -20.65
N HIS A 18 4.17 -4.32 -21.50
CA HIS A 18 3.34 -4.42 -22.71
C HIS A 18 3.87 -5.44 -23.72
N SER A 19 5.18 -5.76 -23.68
CA SER A 19 5.78 -6.77 -24.55
C SER A 19 5.52 -8.21 -24.08
N VAL A 20 4.86 -8.41 -22.92
CA VAL A 20 4.46 -9.74 -22.45
C VAL A 20 3.46 -10.34 -23.44
N PRO A 21 3.64 -11.59 -23.89
CA PRO A 21 2.78 -12.17 -24.91
C PRO A 21 1.35 -12.40 -24.39
N HIS A 22 0.39 -11.68 -24.96
CA HIS A 22 -1.05 -11.93 -24.75
C HIS A 22 -1.48 -13.17 -25.51
N LEU A 23 -1.79 -14.24 -24.78
CA LEU A 23 -2.21 -15.53 -25.32
C LEU A 23 -3.57 -15.89 -24.72
N GLY A 24 -4.54 -16.28 -25.56
CA GLY A 24 -5.79 -16.83 -25.06
C GLY A 24 -5.60 -18.23 -24.47
N LEU A 25 -6.64 -18.82 -23.88
CA LEU A 25 -6.59 -20.18 -23.30
C LEU A 25 -6.23 -21.28 -24.33
N ARG A 26 -6.43 -21.01 -25.61
CA ARG A 26 -6.02 -21.88 -26.74
C ARG A 26 -4.58 -21.65 -27.20
N LEU A 27 -3.80 -20.84 -26.48
CA LEU A 27 -2.43 -20.42 -26.81
C LEU A 27 -2.34 -19.71 -28.17
N GLN A 28 -3.40 -19.02 -28.56
CA GLN A 28 -3.43 -18.18 -29.75
C GLN A 28 -3.10 -16.73 -29.35
N PRO A 29 -2.33 -16.00 -30.17
CA PRO A 29 -2.02 -14.60 -29.90
C PRO A 29 -3.30 -13.77 -29.89
N VAL A 30 -3.44 -12.93 -28.86
CA VAL A 30 -4.52 -11.95 -28.68
C VAL A 30 -3.91 -10.56 -28.86
N ASP A 31 -4.74 -9.59 -29.24
CA ASP A 31 -4.32 -8.20 -29.35
C ASP A 31 -3.88 -7.66 -27.96
N SER A 32 -2.74 -6.99 -27.90
CA SER A 32 -2.21 -6.36 -26.68
C SER A 32 -2.83 -4.99 -26.39
N THR A 33 -3.73 -4.52 -27.27
CA THR A 33 -4.47 -3.27 -27.07
C THR A 33 -5.35 -3.37 -25.82
N PHE A 34 -5.24 -2.39 -24.92
CA PHE A 34 -6.03 -2.36 -23.69
C PHE A 34 -7.53 -2.35 -23.99
N ASN A 35 -8.20 -3.47 -23.69
CA ASN A 35 -9.63 -3.63 -23.88
C ASN A 35 -10.25 -4.48 -22.76
N PRO A 36 -10.55 -3.89 -21.58
CA PRO A 36 -11.06 -4.63 -20.43
C PRO A 36 -12.48 -5.20 -20.65
N ARG A 37 -13.20 -4.74 -21.69
CA ARG A 37 -14.54 -5.23 -22.05
C ARG A 37 -14.50 -6.49 -22.91
N ASP A 38 -13.38 -6.75 -23.59
CA ASP A 38 -13.23 -7.94 -24.42
C ASP A 38 -12.91 -9.19 -23.58
N GLU A 39 -13.63 -10.27 -23.86
CA GLU A 39 -13.45 -11.54 -23.15
C GLU A 39 -12.09 -12.16 -23.47
N SER A 40 -11.64 -12.09 -24.71
CA SER A 40 -10.37 -12.71 -25.13
C SER A 40 -9.17 -12.02 -24.49
N TYR A 41 -9.21 -10.70 -24.36
CA TYR A 41 -8.24 -9.92 -23.62
C TYR A 41 -8.21 -10.31 -22.13
N ARG A 42 -9.37 -10.39 -21.46
CA ARG A 42 -9.46 -10.83 -20.06
C ARG A 42 -8.93 -12.26 -19.85
N GLU A 43 -9.24 -13.17 -20.76
CA GLU A 43 -8.70 -14.54 -20.73
C GLU A 43 -7.17 -14.54 -20.80
N SER A 44 -6.57 -13.64 -21.58
CA SER A 44 -5.11 -13.55 -21.70
C SER A 44 -4.43 -13.12 -20.39
N LEU A 45 -5.01 -12.16 -19.66
CA LEU A 45 -4.51 -11.75 -18.35
C LEU A 45 -4.69 -12.88 -17.31
N LEU A 46 -5.80 -13.62 -17.38
CA LEU A 46 -6.01 -14.81 -16.53
C LEU A 46 -4.99 -15.92 -16.82
N LEU A 47 -4.56 -16.09 -18.08
CA LEU A 47 -3.50 -17.03 -18.44
C LEU A 47 -2.17 -16.67 -17.75
N LEU A 48 -1.86 -15.38 -17.61
CA LEU A 48 -0.67 -14.95 -16.85
C LEU A 48 -0.75 -15.39 -15.38
N GLY A 49 -1.93 -15.28 -14.77
CA GLY A 49 -2.19 -15.84 -13.44
C GLY A 49 -2.06 -17.37 -13.39
N LEU A 50 -2.48 -18.08 -14.45
CA LEU A 50 -2.30 -19.52 -14.57
C LEU A 50 -0.81 -19.92 -14.61
N VAL A 51 0.03 -19.12 -15.27
CA VAL A 51 1.50 -19.34 -15.27
C VAL A 51 2.05 -19.26 -13.84
N ALA A 52 1.63 -18.27 -13.06
CA ALA A 52 2.01 -18.19 -11.64
C ALA A 52 1.51 -19.40 -10.83
N ALA A 53 0.29 -19.90 -11.11
CA ALA A 53 -0.23 -21.12 -10.49
C ALA A 53 0.56 -22.38 -10.86
N ILE A 54 1.02 -22.51 -12.11
CA ILE A 54 1.90 -23.60 -12.55
C ILE A 54 3.25 -23.51 -11.82
N CYS A 55 3.83 -22.30 -11.72
CA CYS A 55 5.07 -22.06 -10.98
C CYS A 55 4.93 -22.42 -9.49
N LEU A 56 3.80 -22.07 -8.85
CA LEU A 56 3.47 -22.52 -7.50
C LEU A 56 3.41 -24.05 -7.42
N GLY A 57 2.72 -24.71 -8.36
CA GLY A 57 2.62 -26.18 -8.40
C GLY A 57 3.99 -26.85 -8.51
N LEU A 58 4.87 -26.34 -9.39
CA LEU A 58 6.24 -26.83 -9.51
C LEU A 58 7.06 -26.60 -8.23
N ASN A 59 6.91 -25.44 -7.58
CA ASN A 59 7.55 -25.14 -6.30
C ASN A 59 7.08 -26.13 -5.22
N LEU A 60 5.78 -26.38 -5.10
CA LEU A 60 5.22 -27.35 -4.15
C LEU A 60 5.68 -28.78 -4.43
N ILE A 61 5.74 -29.21 -5.68
CA ILE A 61 6.26 -30.54 -6.06
C ILE A 61 7.73 -30.66 -5.65
N PHE A 62 8.54 -29.63 -5.93
CA PHE A 62 9.94 -29.60 -5.52
C PHE A 62 10.10 -29.67 -3.99
N LEU A 63 9.33 -28.87 -3.25
CA LEU A 63 9.32 -28.89 -1.79
C LEU A 63 8.90 -30.25 -1.24
N ALA A 64 7.85 -30.86 -1.80
CA ALA A 64 7.38 -32.18 -1.40
C ALA A 64 8.43 -33.27 -1.66
N ALA A 65 9.02 -33.30 -2.86
CA ALA A 65 10.08 -34.25 -3.20
C ALA A 65 11.30 -34.08 -2.29
N TYR A 66 11.68 -32.85 -1.99
CA TYR A 66 12.77 -32.54 -1.06
C TYR A 66 12.45 -33.01 0.37
N VAL A 67 11.25 -32.72 0.89
CA VAL A 67 10.82 -33.16 2.23
C VAL A 67 10.80 -34.68 2.31
N VAL A 68 10.24 -35.37 1.32
CA VAL A 68 10.22 -36.84 1.24
C VAL A 68 11.64 -37.41 1.21
N CYS A 69 12.52 -36.86 0.37
CA CYS A 69 13.92 -37.29 0.28
C CYS A 69 14.66 -37.11 1.63
N VAL A 70 14.51 -35.94 2.27
CA VAL A 70 15.13 -35.69 3.58
C VAL A 70 14.54 -36.60 4.66
N CYS A 71 13.24 -36.90 4.61
CA CYS A 71 12.57 -37.77 5.56
C CYS A 71 12.96 -39.24 5.39
N CYS A 72 12.95 -39.77 4.16
CA CYS A 72 13.11 -41.20 3.83
C CYS A 72 14.56 -41.63 3.52
N CYS A 73 15.37 -40.83 2.81
CA CYS A 73 16.66 -41.29 2.26
C CYS A 73 17.85 -41.20 3.25
N ARG A 74 17.63 -40.84 4.52
CA ARG A 74 18.72 -40.63 5.51
C ARG A 74 18.67 -41.56 6.71
N GLN A 75 17.99 -42.69 6.59
CA GLN A 75 18.01 -43.75 7.61
C GLN A 75 19.29 -44.60 7.52
N ASP A 76 19.95 -44.65 6.35
CA ASP A 76 21.12 -45.51 6.09
C ASP A 76 22.49 -44.86 6.38
N GLU A 77 22.58 -43.53 6.55
CA GLU A 77 23.83 -42.85 6.90
C GLU A 77 24.04 -42.68 8.43
N ALA A 78 23.43 -43.54 9.24
CA ALA A 78 23.61 -43.50 10.69
C ALA A 78 24.97 -44.05 11.17
N VAL A 79 25.80 -44.61 10.28
CA VAL A 79 27.00 -45.36 10.72
C VAL A 79 28.34 -44.65 10.44
N GLN A 80 28.49 -43.66 9.55
CA GLN A 80 29.86 -43.27 9.14
C GLN A 80 30.28 -41.80 8.96
N THR A 81 29.47 -40.77 9.20
CA THR A 81 30.01 -39.39 9.09
C THR A 81 29.69 -38.46 10.26
N LYS A 82 30.64 -38.43 11.19
CA LYS A 82 31.17 -37.27 11.92
C LYS A 82 30.40 -35.94 11.67
N ARG A 83 29.50 -35.60 12.59
CA ARG A 83 29.19 -34.23 13.06
C ARG A 83 29.11 -33.13 11.98
N ARG A 84 28.23 -33.25 10.98
CA ARG A 84 27.98 -32.13 10.04
C ARG A 84 27.15 -31.04 10.74
N ASN A 85 27.72 -29.84 10.81
CA ASN A 85 27.45 -28.81 11.83
C ASN A 85 25.97 -28.37 12.00
N PRO A 86 25.45 -28.33 13.25
CA PRO A 86 24.12 -27.78 13.57
C PRO A 86 23.97 -26.27 13.26
N CYS A 87 25.09 -25.58 13.04
CA CYS A 87 25.17 -24.17 12.68
C CYS A 87 24.48 -23.87 11.33
N CYS A 88 24.55 -24.80 10.36
CA CYS A 88 24.06 -24.54 9.00
C CYS A 88 22.53 -24.34 8.93
N VAL A 89 21.75 -25.11 9.70
CA VAL A 89 20.27 -25.05 9.69
C VAL A 89 19.76 -23.77 10.38
N THR A 90 20.39 -23.37 11.48
CA THR A 90 20.05 -22.12 12.17
C THR A 90 20.37 -20.91 11.32
N TRP A 91 21.54 -20.91 10.63
CA TRP A 91 21.89 -19.82 9.72
C TRP A 91 20.96 -19.74 8.51
N THR A 92 20.54 -20.86 7.92
CA THR A 92 19.57 -20.82 6.81
C THR A 92 18.23 -20.24 7.22
N ALA A 93 17.75 -20.53 8.43
CA ALA A 93 16.48 -19.98 8.91
C ALA A 93 16.60 -18.49 9.29
N VAL A 94 17.75 -18.07 9.82
CA VAL A 94 18.03 -16.64 10.07
C VAL A 94 18.08 -15.86 8.76
N VAL A 95 18.77 -16.37 7.74
CA VAL A 95 18.81 -15.75 6.42
C VAL A 95 17.42 -15.66 5.80
N ALA A 96 16.62 -16.74 5.88
CA ALA A 96 15.24 -16.72 5.41
C ALA A 96 14.39 -15.67 6.13
N GLY A 97 14.53 -15.55 7.46
CA GLY A 97 13.86 -14.51 8.24
C GLY A 97 14.29 -13.09 7.86
N LEU A 98 15.58 -12.87 7.59
CA LEU A 98 16.07 -11.57 7.11
C LEU A 98 15.53 -11.22 5.72
N ILE A 99 15.46 -12.20 4.80
CA ILE A 99 14.85 -12.02 3.48
C ILE A 99 13.36 -11.71 3.62
N CYS A 100 12.63 -12.40 4.51
CA CYS A 100 11.24 -12.11 4.86
C CYS A 100 11.08 -10.65 5.34
N CYS A 101 11.90 -10.19 6.27
CA CYS A 101 11.85 -8.80 6.74
C CYS A 101 12.16 -7.78 5.65
N ALA A 102 13.16 -8.05 4.80
CA ALA A 102 13.48 -7.20 3.66
C ALA A 102 12.33 -7.17 2.64
N ALA A 103 11.69 -8.32 2.38
CA ALA A 103 10.53 -8.42 1.53
C ALA A 103 9.41 -7.51 2.05
N VAL A 104 9.06 -7.61 3.34
CA VAL A 104 8.02 -6.76 3.96
C VAL A 104 8.34 -5.27 3.81
N GLY A 105 9.60 -4.87 3.96
CA GLY A 105 10.01 -3.47 3.73
C GLY A 105 9.80 -3.00 2.30
N VAL A 106 10.20 -3.83 1.32
CA VAL A 106 9.97 -3.57 -0.12
C VAL A 106 8.48 -3.54 -0.44
N GLY A 107 7.70 -4.47 0.12
CA GLY A 107 6.26 -4.54 -0.06
C GLY A 107 5.54 -3.32 0.51
N PHE A 108 5.94 -2.84 1.69
CA PHE A 108 5.36 -1.63 2.27
C PHE A 108 5.61 -0.40 1.39
N TYR A 109 6.83 -0.27 0.85
CA TYR A 109 7.16 0.77 -0.11
C TYR A 109 6.28 0.66 -1.37
N GLY A 110 6.28 -0.49 -2.04
CA GLY A 110 5.47 -0.69 -3.25
C GLY A 110 3.97 -0.51 -3.04
N ASN A 111 3.45 -0.90 -1.86
CA ASN A 111 2.05 -0.71 -1.50
C ASN A 111 1.68 0.76 -1.33
N SER A 112 2.59 1.56 -0.76
CA SER A 112 2.41 3.01 -0.60
C SER A 112 2.50 3.73 -1.93
N GLU A 113 3.52 3.44 -2.74
CA GLU A 113 3.71 4.06 -4.06
C GLU A 113 2.52 3.78 -5.00
N THR A 114 2.03 2.53 -5.02
CA THR A 114 0.83 2.19 -5.81
C THR A 114 -0.39 2.99 -5.34
N ASN A 115 -0.56 3.11 -4.02
CA ASN A 115 -1.67 3.83 -3.42
C ASN A 115 -1.60 5.32 -3.72
N ASP A 116 -0.43 5.94 -3.60
CA ASP A 116 -0.23 7.35 -3.89
C ASP A 116 -0.49 7.65 -5.38
N GLY A 117 0.00 6.79 -6.28
CA GLY A 117 -0.28 6.88 -7.71
C GLY A 117 -1.77 6.76 -8.06
N VAL A 118 -2.49 5.83 -7.41
CA VAL A 118 -3.95 5.68 -7.60
C VAL A 118 -4.73 6.85 -6.99
N TYR A 119 -4.31 7.37 -5.84
CA TYR A 119 -4.92 8.58 -5.26
C TYR A 119 -4.73 9.80 -6.16
N GLN A 120 -3.57 9.94 -6.79
CA GLN A 120 -3.32 11.00 -7.77
C GLN A 120 -4.25 10.86 -8.98
N LEU A 121 -4.48 9.65 -9.49
CA LEU A 121 -5.48 9.38 -10.53
C LEU A 121 -6.89 9.82 -10.09
N ILE A 122 -7.35 9.38 -8.92
CA ILE A 122 -8.68 9.72 -8.39
C ILE A 122 -8.84 11.23 -8.23
N TYR A 123 -7.82 11.91 -7.71
CA TYR A 123 -7.81 13.35 -7.55
C TYR A 123 -7.92 14.10 -8.89
N SER A 124 -7.18 13.65 -9.91
CA SER A 124 -7.28 14.21 -11.26
C SER A 124 -8.65 13.96 -11.91
N LEU A 125 -9.26 12.79 -11.69
CA LEU A 125 -10.62 12.49 -12.16
C LEU A 125 -11.66 13.41 -11.51
N ASP A 126 -11.52 13.68 -10.20
CA ASP A 126 -12.41 14.58 -9.47
C ASP A 126 -12.25 16.05 -9.91
N ASN A 127 -11.03 16.52 -10.16
CA ASN A 127 -10.78 17.85 -10.73
C ASN A 127 -11.40 18.00 -12.13
N ALA A 128 -11.26 16.97 -12.98
CA ALA A 128 -11.90 16.93 -14.29
C ALA A 128 -13.43 16.98 -14.16
N ASN A 129 -13.99 16.20 -13.24
CA ASN A 129 -15.42 16.19 -12.94
C ASN A 129 -15.93 17.55 -12.46
N HIS A 130 -15.19 18.22 -11.56
CA HIS A 130 -15.48 19.57 -11.12
C HIS A 130 -15.44 20.60 -12.25
N THR A 131 -14.49 20.47 -13.18
CA THR A 131 -14.40 21.34 -14.36
C THR A 131 -15.62 21.15 -15.26
N PHE A 132 -15.98 19.91 -15.58
CA PHE A 132 -17.12 19.60 -16.44
C PHE A 132 -18.47 19.96 -15.82
N SER A 133 -18.71 19.62 -14.55
CA SER A 133 -19.93 20.00 -13.84
C SER A 133 -20.01 21.52 -13.65
N GLY A 134 -18.88 22.20 -13.46
CA GLY A 134 -18.77 23.65 -13.47
C GLY A 134 -19.26 24.25 -14.78
N ILE A 135 -18.78 23.74 -15.93
CA ILE A 135 -19.24 24.17 -17.25
C ILE A 135 -20.76 24.02 -17.39
N ASP A 136 -21.32 22.84 -17.11
CA ASP A 136 -22.76 22.58 -17.21
C ASP A 136 -23.57 23.52 -16.29
N ALA A 137 -23.10 23.76 -15.06
CA ALA A 137 -23.75 24.66 -14.12
C ALA A 137 -23.75 26.12 -14.59
N LEU A 138 -22.65 26.61 -15.17
CA LEU A 138 -22.59 27.98 -15.71
C LEU A 138 -23.44 28.13 -16.96
N VAL A 139 -23.44 27.15 -17.85
CA VAL A 139 -24.27 27.14 -19.07
C VAL A 139 -25.75 27.14 -18.69
N SER A 140 -26.18 26.22 -17.82
CA SER A 140 -27.56 26.13 -17.36
C SER A 140 -27.99 27.39 -16.60
N GLY A 141 -27.17 27.88 -15.67
CA GLY A 141 -27.49 29.05 -14.86
C GLY A 141 -27.57 30.34 -15.69
N THR A 142 -26.71 30.52 -16.68
CA THR A 142 -26.75 31.68 -17.58
C THR A 142 -27.95 31.61 -18.52
N THR A 143 -28.26 30.43 -19.06
CA THR A 143 -29.43 30.22 -19.93
C THR A 143 -30.72 30.54 -19.17
N GLN A 144 -30.87 30.03 -17.94
CA GLN A 144 -32.05 30.29 -17.11
C GLN A 144 -32.23 31.77 -16.79
N LYS A 145 -31.16 32.49 -16.42
CA LYS A 145 -31.23 33.95 -16.19
C LYS A 145 -31.70 34.68 -17.44
N MET A 146 -31.19 34.27 -18.60
CA MET A 146 -31.49 34.91 -19.87
C MET A 146 -32.91 34.64 -20.38
N GLU A 147 -33.43 33.45 -20.10
CA GLU A 147 -34.77 33.01 -20.50
C GLU A 147 -35.84 33.55 -19.56
N VAL A 148 -35.63 33.49 -18.24
CA VAL A 148 -36.68 33.79 -17.25
C VAL A 148 -36.55 35.20 -16.69
N ASP A 149 -35.41 35.52 -16.07
CA ASP A 149 -35.25 36.77 -15.32
C ASP A 149 -35.24 37.98 -16.27
N LEU A 150 -34.54 37.86 -17.40
CA LEU A 150 -34.49 38.90 -18.41
C LEU A 150 -35.88 39.13 -19.04
N GLU A 151 -36.61 38.07 -19.42
CA GLU A 151 -37.95 38.23 -20.00
C GLU A 151 -38.91 38.92 -19.03
N GLN A 152 -38.82 38.63 -17.73
CA GLN A 152 -39.64 39.29 -16.72
C GLN A 152 -39.35 40.81 -16.62
N HIS A 153 -38.07 41.22 -16.71
CA HIS A 153 -37.72 42.64 -16.73
C HIS A 153 -38.13 43.31 -18.06
N LEU A 154 -37.91 42.65 -19.19
CA LEU A 154 -38.29 43.16 -20.50
C LEU A 154 -39.81 43.31 -20.65
N ALA A 155 -40.61 42.39 -20.12
CA ALA A 155 -42.06 42.47 -20.13
C ALA A 155 -42.57 43.70 -19.37
N ARG A 156 -42.06 43.94 -18.15
CA ARG A 156 -42.40 45.13 -17.36
C ARG A 156 -41.96 46.43 -18.04
N LEU A 157 -40.74 46.47 -18.59
CA LEU A 157 -40.25 47.63 -19.32
C LEU A 157 -41.06 47.89 -20.60
N SER A 158 -41.58 46.84 -21.26
CA SER A 158 -42.44 46.99 -22.44
C SER A 158 -43.77 47.67 -22.12
N GLU A 159 -44.32 47.41 -20.92
CA GLU A 159 -45.53 48.08 -20.42
C GLU A 159 -45.23 49.56 -20.12
N ILE A 160 -44.11 49.85 -19.44
CA ILE A 160 -43.71 51.21 -19.09
C ILE A 160 -43.42 52.06 -20.35
N PHE A 161 -42.76 51.47 -21.35
CA PHE A 161 -42.40 52.16 -22.60
C PHE A 161 -43.46 52.06 -23.70
N ALA A 162 -44.69 51.61 -23.40
CA ALA A 162 -45.76 51.41 -24.39
C ALA A 162 -45.98 52.63 -25.32
N ALA A 163 -45.77 53.85 -24.82
CA ALA A 163 -45.92 55.10 -25.57
C ALA A 163 -44.71 55.51 -26.43
N ARG A 164 -43.57 54.81 -26.31
CA ARG A 164 -42.28 55.13 -26.94
C ARG A 164 -41.76 53.94 -27.76
N GLY A 165 -42.18 53.89 -29.02
CA GLY A 165 -41.83 52.79 -29.94
C GLY A 165 -40.33 52.62 -30.17
N ASP A 166 -39.55 53.71 -30.06
CA ASP A 166 -38.09 53.71 -30.10
C ASP A 166 -37.49 52.85 -28.98
N TYR A 167 -37.96 53.00 -27.75
CA TYR A 167 -37.48 52.21 -26.61
C TYR A 167 -37.96 50.75 -26.68
N ILE A 168 -39.18 50.50 -27.16
CA ILE A 168 -39.68 49.14 -27.41
C ILE A 168 -38.80 48.41 -28.43
N GLN A 169 -38.35 49.10 -29.48
CA GLN A 169 -37.45 48.50 -30.47
C GLN A 169 -36.11 48.12 -29.85
N THR A 170 -35.56 48.96 -28.97
CA THR A 170 -34.35 48.64 -28.21
C THR A 170 -34.54 47.41 -27.31
N LEU A 171 -35.65 47.32 -26.58
CA LEU A 171 -35.96 46.15 -25.74
C LEU A 171 -36.07 44.86 -26.56
N LYS A 172 -36.72 44.89 -27.73
CA LYS A 172 -36.78 43.74 -28.65
C LYS A 172 -35.40 43.33 -29.15
N PHE A 173 -34.53 44.29 -29.42
CA PHE A 173 -33.16 44.02 -29.84
C PHE A 173 -32.33 43.38 -28.71
N VAL A 174 -32.53 43.83 -27.46
CA VAL A 174 -31.95 43.18 -26.27
C VAL A 174 -32.45 41.74 -26.15
N GLN A 175 -33.75 41.49 -26.33
CA GLN A 175 -34.32 40.13 -26.36
C GLN A 175 -33.72 39.26 -27.47
N GLN A 176 -33.50 39.82 -28.65
CA GLN A 176 -32.89 39.09 -29.76
C GLN A 176 -31.44 38.70 -29.45
N MET A 177 -30.67 39.59 -28.82
CA MET A 177 -29.29 39.27 -28.41
C MET A 177 -29.24 38.23 -27.30
N ALA A 178 -30.22 38.23 -26.40
CA ALA A 178 -30.44 37.15 -25.44
C ALA A 178 -30.70 35.81 -26.10
N GLY A 179 -31.59 35.76 -27.09
CA GLY A 179 -31.81 34.59 -27.94
C GLY A 179 -30.52 34.07 -28.58
N ASN A 180 -29.70 34.98 -29.13
CA ASN A 180 -28.41 34.61 -29.72
C ASN A 180 -27.47 33.95 -28.68
N ILE A 181 -27.41 34.47 -27.46
CA ILE A 181 -26.58 33.91 -26.38
C ILE A 181 -27.03 32.49 -26.03
N MET A 182 -28.33 32.26 -25.86
CA MET A 182 -28.88 30.92 -25.56
C MET A 182 -28.57 29.92 -26.68
N VAL A 183 -28.65 30.34 -27.95
CA VAL A 183 -28.28 29.50 -29.10
C VAL A 183 -26.78 29.16 -29.10
N GLN A 184 -25.90 30.10 -28.71
CA GLN A 184 -24.47 29.78 -28.60
C GLN A 184 -24.17 28.83 -27.44
N LEU A 185 -24.84 29.02 -26.30
CA LEU A 185 -24.67 28.18 -25.11
C LEU A 185 -25.18 26.75 -25.33
N SER A 186 -26.31 26.58 -26.01
CA SER A 186 -26.83 25.26 -26.41
C SER A 186 -25.98 24.55 -27.46
N GLY A 187 -25.08 25.27 -28.13
CA GLY A 187 -24.08 24.68 -29.04
C GLY A 187 -22.89 24.05 -28.32
N LEU A 188 -22.72 24.29 -27.01
CA LEU A 188 -21.68 23.64 -26.21
C LEU A 188 -22.08 22.18 -25.90
N PRO A 189 -21.11 21.26 -25.81
CA PRO A 189 -21.38 19.88 -25.41
C PRO A 189 -21.91 19.84 -23.96
N VAL A 190 -22.81 18.90 -23.70
CA VAL A 190 -23.33 18.59 -22.36
C VAL A 190 -22.44 17.53 -21.74
N TRP A 191 -21.89 17.79 -20.56
CA TRP A 191 -20.89 16.91 -19.94
C TRP A 191 -21.45 15.94 -18.91
N ARG A 192 -22.78 15.94 -18.70
CA ARG A 192 -23.45 15.13 -17.69
C ARG A 192 -23.16 13.63 -17.75
N GLU A 193 -23.08 13.04 -18.94
CA GLU A 193 -22.77 11.61 -19.09
C GLU A 193 -21.31 11.31 -18.71
N VAL A 194 -20.39 12.17 -19.14
CA VAL A 194 -18.96 12.06 -18.82
C VAL A 194 -18.71 12.27 -17.33
N THR A 195 -19.37 13.23 -16.68
CA THR A 195 -19.25 13.45 -15.23
C THR A 195 -19.74 12.25 -14.43
N THR A 196 -20.82 11.59 -14.87
CA THR A 196 -21.27 10.34 -14.23
C THR A 196 -20.28 9.20 -14.40
N GLU A 197 -19.70 9.02 -15.59
CA GLU A 197 -18.68 7.99 -15.82
C GLU A 197 -17.38 8.23 -15.04
N LEU A 198 -16.92 9.48 -14.97
CA LEU A 198 -15.73 9.85 -14.18
C LEU A 198 -15.93 9.59 -12.68
N THR A 199 -17.12 9.92 -12.17
CA THR A 199 -17.47 9.67 -10.76
C THR A 199 -17.52 8.17 -10.48
N GLU A 200 -18.17 7.39 -11.35
CA GLU A 200 -18.22 5.93 -11.22
C GLU A 200 -16.82 5.31 -11.29
N LEU A 201 -15.96 5.77 -12.20
CA LEU A 201 -14.59 5.32 -12.32
C LEU A 201 -13.76 5.64 -11.06
N ALA A 202 -13.88 6.86 -10.54
CA ALA A 202 -13.20 7.29 -9.31
C ALA A 202 -13.65 6.45 -8.09
N ASP A 203 -14.96 6.24 -7.93
CA ASP A 203 -15.53 5.45 -6.84
C ASP A 203 -15.13 3.97 -6.92
N GLN A 204 -15.21 3.36 -8.11
CA GLN A 204 -14.80 1.98 -8.33
C GLN A 204 -13.30 1.79 -8.08
N THR A 205 -12.48 2.70 -8.59
CA THR A 205 -11.02 2.67 -8.40
C THR A 205 -10.66 2.82 -6.92
N GLY A 206 -11.28 3.79 -6.23
CA GLY A 206 -11.07 4.00 -4.79
C GLY A 206 -11.51 2.81 -3.94
N TYR A 207 -12.63 2.16 -4.29
CA TYR A 207 -13.10 0.95 -3.62
C TYR A 207 -12.10 -0.21 -3.79
N VAL A 208 -11.68 -0.50 -5.02
CA VAL A 208 -10.73 -1.58 -5.31
C VAL A 208 -9.39 -1.31 -4.62
N GLU A 209 -8.90 -0.08 -4.67
CA GLU A 209 -7.63 0.32 -4.07
C GLU A 209 -7.65 0.20 -2.55
N TYR A 210 -8.73 0.62 -1.89
CA TYR A 210 -8.89 0.46 -0.44
C TYR A 210 -8.70 -1.00 0.01
N TYR A 211 -9.34 -1.95 -0.68
CA TYR A 211 -9.22 -3.36 -0.36
C TYR A 211 -7.86 -3.93 -0.77
N ARG A 212 -7.28 -3.51 -1.89
CA ARG A 212 -5.93 -3.91 -2.31
C ARG A 212 -4.90 -3.51 -1.25
N TRP A 213 -4.89 -2.24 -0.88
CA TRP A 213 -3.98 -1.68 0.11
C TRP A 213 -4.12 -2.37 1.48
N LEU A 214 -5.36 -2.54 1.96
CA LEU A 214 -5.63 -3.21 3.23
C LEU A 214 -5.22 -4.68 3.19
N SER A 215 -5.46 -5.38 2.09
CA SER A 215 -5.08 -6.80 1.92
C SER A 215 -3.56 -6.98 2.02
N TYR A 216 -2.78 -6.07 1.43
CA TYR A 216 -1.33 -6.10 1.54
C TYR A 216 -0.83 -5.82 2.96
N LEU A 217 -1.43 -4.86 3.67
CA LEU A 217 -1.09 -4.64 5.08
C LEU A 217 -1.35 -5.89 5.93
N LEU A 218 -2.47 -6.57 5.71
CA LEU A 218 -2.79 -7.82 6.42
C LEU A 218 -1.80 -8.93 6.05
N LEU A 219 -1.38 -9.02 4.78
CA LEU A 219 -0.37 -9.97 4.31
C LEU A 219 1.00 -9.69 4.96
N PHE A 220 1.43 -8.43 5.07
CA PHE A 220 2.68 -8.07 5.74
C PHE A 220 2.66 -8.42 7.22
N ILE A 221 1.53 -8.18 7.91
CA ILE A 221 1.36 -8.57 9.32
C ILE A 221 1.45 -10.09 9.46
N LEU A 222 0.80 -10.83 8.57
CA LEU A 222 0.86 -12.29 8.54
C LEU A 222 2.31 -12.78 8.39
N ASP A 223 3.05 -12.22 7.45
CA ASP A 223 4.46 -12.57 7.19
C ASP A 223 5.34 -12.34 8.41
N LEU A 224 5.20 -11.18 9.08
CA LEU A 224 5.91 -10.87 10.32
C LEU A 224 5.56 -11.83 11.45
N VAL A 225 4.28 -12.21 11.58
CA VAL A 225 3.84 -13.20 12.57
C VAL A 225 4.45 -14.57 12.28
N ILE A 226 4.49 -15.01 11.01
CA ILE A 226 5.14 -16.26 10.61
C ILE A 226 6.63 -16.22 10.96
N CYS A 227 7.31 -15.12 10.63
CA CYS A 227 8.74 -14.93 10.91
C CYS A 227 9.02 -14.89 12.43
N LEU A 228 8.10 -14.37 13.25
CA LEU A 228 8.17 -14.44 14.73
C LEU A 228 7.94 -15.86 15.27
N ILE A 229 6.93 -16.58 14.76
CA ILE A 229 6.68 -17.98 15.14
C ILE A 229 7.88 -18.85 14.77
N ALA A 230 8.51 -18.62 13.61
CA ALA A 230 9.72 -19.31 13.19
C ALA A 230 10.89 -19.07 14.16
N CYS A 231 11.14 -17.81 14.54
CA CYS A 231 12.14 -17.45 15.54
C CYS A 231 11.88 -18.13 16.90
N LEU A 232 10.63 -18.09 17.38
CA LEU A 232 10.23 -18.72 18.64
C LEU A 232 10.34 -20.25 18.57
N GLY A 233 9.97 -20.86 17.45
CA GLY A 233 10.09 -22.29 17.21
C GLY A 233 11.54 -22.77 17.31
N LEU A 234 12.47 -22.01 16.74
CA LEU A 234 13.90 -22.27 16.84
C LEU A 234 14.46 -22.04 18.25
N ALA A 235 14.04 -20.97 18.93
CA ALA A 235 14.52 -20.61 20.25
C ALA A 235 14.02 -21.57 21.35
N ARG A 236 12.70 -21.83 21.37
CA ARG A 236 12.06 -22.73 22.36
C ARG A 236 12.20 -24.20 21.99
N ARG A 237 12.59 -24.51 20.74
CA ARG A 237 12.73 -25.88 20.24
C ARG A 237 11.48 -26.71 20.51
N SER A 238 10.30 -26.14 20.29
CA SER A 238 9.01 -26.80 20.51
C SER A 238 8.52 -27.46 19.21
N ARG A 239 8.12 -28.72 19.31
CA ARG A 239 7.52 -29.48 18.20
C ARG A 239 6.22 -28.81 17.71
N CYS A 240 5.36 -28.36 18.64
CA CYS A 240 4.11 -27.70 18.25
C CYS A 240 4.37 -26.41 17.46
N LEU A 241 5.34 -25.59 17.88
CA LEU A 241 5.70 -24.35 17.17
C LEU A 241 6.33 -24.61 15.81
N LEU A 242 7.16 -25.66 15.67
CA LEU A 242 7.74 -26.03 14.37
C LEU A 242 6.67 -26.53 13.38
N ALA A 243 5.68 -27.29 13.86
CA ALA A 243 4.56 -27.74 13.04
C ALA A 243 3.66 -26.57 12.61
N SER A 244 3.38 -25.65 13.55
CA SER A 244 2.65 -24.40 13.26
C SER A 244 3.40 -23.55 12.22
N MET A 245 4.70 -23.34 12.39
CA MET A 245 5.54 -22.62 11.42
C MET A 245 5.48 -23.23 10.02
N LEU A 246 5.54 -24.56 9.90
CA LEU A 246 5.46 -25.24 8.60
C LEU A 246 4.09 -25.03 7.94
N CYS A 247 3.00 -25.16 8.70
CA CYS A 247 1.65 -24.93 8.21
C CYS A 247 1.45 -23.48 7.74
N CYS A 248 1.80 -22.50 8.59
CA CYS A 248 1.68 -21.09 8.25
C CYS A 248 2.64 -20.69 7.12
N GLY A 249 3.82 -21.31 7.01
CA GLY A 249 4.76 -21.08 5.91
C GLY A 249 4.22 -21.58 4.56
N VAL A 250 3.50 -22.70 4.52
CA VAL A 250 2.81 -23.15 3.29
C VAL A 250 1.67 -22.19 2.92
N LEU A 251 0.92 -21.68 3.91
CA LEU A 251 -0.10 -20.67 3.67
C LEU A 251 0.50 -19.36 3.12
N GLY A 252 1.58 -18.85 3.74
CA GLY A 252 2.30 -17.67 3.25
C GLY A 252 2.90 -17.87 1.86
N LEU A 253 3.38 -19.08 1.55
CA LEU A 253 3.81 -19.44 0.21
C LEU A 253 2.65 -19.37 -0.79
N PHE A 254 1.48 -19.94 -0.47
CA PHE A 254 0.31 -19.86 -1.35
C PHE A 254 -0.10 -18.39 -1.58
N LEU A 255 -0.20 -17.61 -0.51
CA LEU A 255 -0.60 -16.20 -0.57
C LEU A 255 0.38 -15.35 -1.39
N SER A 256 1.69 -15.55 -1.23
CA SER A 256 2.72 -14.84 -2.01
C SER A 256 2.69 -15.18 -3.50
N TRP A 257 2.37 -16.42 -3.88
CA TRP A 257 2.16 -16.76 -5.30
C TRP A 257 0.87 -16.18 -5.85
N THR A 258 -0.20 -16.12 -5.03
CA THR A 258 -1.47 -15.49 -5.46
C THR A 258 -1.34 -13.98 -5.60
N SER A 259 -0.60 -13.30 -4.73
CA SER A 259 -0.33 -11.87 -4.86
C SER A 259 0.50 -11.60 -6.11
N LEU A 260 1.55 -12.38 -6.36
CA LEU A 260 2.34 -12.26 -7.59
C LEU A 260 1.49 -12.42 -8.85
N ALA A 261 0.54 -13.37 -8.86
CA ALA A 261 -0.37 -13.57 -9.97
C ALA A 261 -1.26 -12.34 -10.22
N ALA A 262 -1.83 -11.77 -9.15
CA ALA A 262 -2.66 -10.58 -9.22
C ALA A 262 -1.85 -9.34 -9.64
N ASP A 263 -0.69 -9.10 -9.05
CA ASP A 263 0.19 -7.97 -9.35
C ASP A 263 0.68 -8.04 -10.80
N SER A 264 1.03 -9.23 -11.29
CA SER A 264 1.48 -9.39 -12.68
C SER A 264 0.37 -9.08 -13.67
N ALA A 265 -0.85 -9.56 -13.41
CA ALA A 265 -2.01 -9.29 -14.26
C ALA A 265 -2.39 -7.80 -14.24
N ALA A 266 -2.37 -7.17 -13.06
CA ALA A 266 -2.61 -5.74 -12.90
C ALA A 266 -1.53 -4.91 -13.61
N ALA A 267 -0.24 -5.24 -13.42
CA ALA A 267 0.87 -4.53 -14.03
C ALA A 267 0.84 -4.59 -15.56
N VAL A 268 0.58 -5.77 -16.15
CA VAL A 268 0.44 -5.91 -17.61
C VAL A 268 -0.79 -5.16 -18.10
N GLY A 269 -1.96 -5.33 -17.48
CA GLY A 269 -3.18 -4.64 -17.92
C GLY A 269 -3.08 -3.12 -17.84
N THR A 270 -2.51 -2.57 -16.76
CA THR A 270 -2.27 -1.13 -16.63
C THR A 270 -1.21 -0.65 -17.62
N SER A 271 -0.18 -1.46 -17.87
CA SER A 271 0.84 -1.16 -18.88
C SER A 271 0.25 -1.09 -20.30
N ASP A 272 -0.69 -1.96 -20.63
CA ASP A 272 -1.37 -1.93 -21.93
C ASP A 272 -2.13 -0.61 -22.10
N PHE A 273 -2.80 -0.13 -21.06
CA PHE A 273 -3.44 1.19 -21.07
C PHE A 273 -2.41 2.30 -21.26
N CYS A 274 -1.34 2.28 -20.48
CA CYS A 274 -0.26 3.27 -20.52
C CYS A 274 0.52 3.30 -21.84
N SER A 275 0.49 2.22 -22.63
CA SER A 275 1.12 2.20 -23.95
C SER A 275 0.44 3.14 -24.95
N ALA A 276 -0.89 3.28 -24.87
CA ALA A 276 -1.69 4.06 -25.81
C ALA A 276 -2.95 4.67 -25.15
N PRO A 277 -2.82 5.50 -24.11
CA PRO A 277 -3.96 6.00 -23.33
C PRO A 277 -4.90 6.89 -24.17
N ASP A 278 -4.32 7.71 -25.06
CA ASP A 278 -5.08 8.58 -25.97
C ASP A 278 -6.09 7.80 -26.83
N THR A 279 -5.66 6.63 -27.33
CA THR A 279 -6.48 5.78 -28.20
C THR A 279 -7.66 5.19 -27.44
N PHE A 280 -7.43 4.76 -26.21
CA PHE A 280 -8.49 4.28 -25.33
C PHE A 280 -9.52 5.37 -25.03
N ILE A 281 -9.07 6.58 -24.65
CA ILE A 281 -9.99 7.69 -24.34
C ILE A 281 -10.78 8.12 -25.57
N LEU A 282 -10.16 8.18 -26.75
CA LEU A 282 -10.86 8.50 -27.99
C LEU A 282 -11.93 7.46 -28.36
N ASN A 283 -11.69 6.18 -28.06
CA ASN A 283 -12.65 5.09 -28.30
C ASN A 283 -13.80 5.11 -27.28
N VAL A 284 -13.50 5.29 -25.99
CA VAL A 284 -14.53 5.33 -24.94
C VAL A 284 -15.45 6.53 -25.10
N THR A 285 -14.89 7.69 -25.49
CA THR A 285 -15.69 8.91 -25.71
C THR A 285 -16.35 8.98 -27.09
N GLU A 286 -16.18 7.94 -27.92
CA GLU A 286 -16.77 7.90 -29.26
C GLU A 286 -18.31 7.88 -29.15
N GLY A 287 -18.96 8.83 -29.83
CA GLY A 287 -20.42 8.96 -29.82
C GLY A 287 -20.99 9.78 -28.66
N GLN A 288 -20.26 9.97 -27.56
CA GLN A 288 -20.65 10.86 -26.45
C GLN A 288 -20.21 12.30 -26.70
N ILE A 289 -18.95 12.50 -27.11
CA ILE A 289 -18.37 13.81 -27.38
C ILE A 289 -17.84 13.85 -28.81
N ARG A 290 -17.88 15.02 -29.44
CA ARG A 290 -17.28 15.20 -30.76
C ARG A 290 -15.77 14.99 -30.70
N THR A 291 -15.23 14.21 -31.64
CA THR A 291 -13.81 13.85 -31.64
C THR A 291 -12.87 15.06 -31.73
N GLU A 292 -13.29 16.19 -32.31
CA GLU A 292 -12.49 17.43 -32.29
C GLU A 292 -12.30 17.99 -30.87
N VAL A 293 -13.31 17.85 -30.00
CA VAL A 293 -13.28 18.34 -28.62
C VAL A 293 -12.38 17.45 -27.77
N THR A 294 -12.52 16.12 -27.87
CA THR A 294 -11.66 15.19 -27.13
C THR A 294 -10.19 15.39 -27.52
N ARG A 295 -9.87 15.52 -28.82
CA ARG A 295 -8.50 15.79 -29.28
C ARG A 295 -7.96 17.15 -28.81
N TYR A 296 -8.82 18.16 -28.69
CA TYR A 296 -8.43 19.47 -28.17
C TYR A 296 -7.92 19.38 -26.73
N TYR A 297 -8.58 18.58 -25.88
CA TYR A 297 -8.14 18.36 -24.50
C TYR A 297 -6.96 17.38 -24.37
N LEU A 298 -6.92 16.32 -25.18
CA LEU A 298 -5.82 15.33 -25.12
C LEU A 298 -4.47 15.88 -25.58
N TYR A 299 -4.43 16.67 -26.66
CA TYR A 299 -3.16 17.15 -27.22
C TYR A 299 -2.81 18.59 -26.85
N CYS A 300 -3.81 19.40 -26.48
CA CYS A 300 -3.68 20.81 -26.08
C CYS A 300 -2.59 21.59 -26.84
N SER A 301 -2.66 21.57 -28.18
CA SER A 301 -1.62 22.16 -29.02
C SER A 301 -1.56 23.69 -28.90
N GLN A 302 -0.35 24.27 -28.81
CA GLN A 302 -0.18 25.72 -28.67
C GLN A 302 -0.67 26.53 -29.90
N SER A 303 -0.78 25.89 -31.06
CA SER A 303 -1.20 26.53 -32.32
C SER A 303 -2.65 26.26 -32.70
N GLY A 304 -3.34 25.38 -31.97
CA GLY A 304 -4.74 25.04 -32.23
C GLY A 304 -5.68 26.10 -31.67
N SER A 305 -6.64 26.55 -32.47
CA SER A 305 -7.73 27.39 -31.98
C SER A 305 -8.72 26.53 -31.18
N SER A 306 -9.24 27.06 -30.07
CA SER A 306 -10.29 26.40 -29.30
C SER A 306 -11.53 26.16 -30.18
N PRO A 307 -12.14 24.95 -30.15
CA PRO A 307 -13.39 24.69 -30.87
C PRO A 307 -14.54 25.56 -30.37
N PHE A 308 -14.42 26.12 -29.16
CA PHE A 308 -15.43 26.97 -28.52
C PHE A 308 -15.24 28.47 -28.83
N GLN A 309 -14.14 28.86 -29.49
CA GLN A 309 -13.77 30.26 -29.70
C GLN A 309 -14.89 31.06 -30.38
N GLN A 310 -15.52 30.49 -31.42
CA GLN A 310 -16.58 31.16 -32.16
C GLN A 310 -17.81 31.41 -31.28
N ALA A 311 -18.24 30.42 -30.50
CA ALA A 311 -19.38 30.53 -29.59
C ALA A 311 -19.12 31.55 -28.48
N LEU A 312 -17.95 31.50 -27.85
CA LEU A 312 -17.54 32.45 -26.80
C LEU A 312 -17.45 33.88 -27.33
N THR A 313 -16.87 34.07 -28.52
CA THR A 313 -16.77 35.40 -29.15
C THR A 313 -18.15 35.95 -29.50
N ALA A 314 -19.05 35.11 -29.99
CA ALA A 314 -20.42 35.49 -30.30
C ALA A 314 -21.21 35.85 -29.02
N PHE A 315 -21.08 35.06 -27.95
CA PHE A 315 -21.65 35.38 -26.65
C PHE A 315 -21.11 36.73 -26.14
N GLN A 316 -19.80 36.95 -26.10
CA GLN A 316 -19.20 38.21 -25.67
C GLN A 316 -19.73 39.42 -26.46
N ARG A 317 -19.84 39.29 -27.79
CA ARG A 317 -20.37 40.37 -28.64
C ARG A 317 -21.83 40.68 -28.35
N SER A 318 -22.67 39.66 -28.18
CA SER A 318 -24.08 39.86 -27.83
C SER A 318 -24.25 40.49 -26.45
N LEU A 319 -23.46 40.06 -25.46
CA LEU A 319 -23.52 40.58 -24.09
C LEU A 319 -23.10 42.06 -24.04
N THR A 320 -21.96 42.39 -24.64
CA THR A 320 -21.47 43.79 -24.71
C THR A 320 -22.46 44.69 -25.46
N THR A 321 -23.07 44.19 -26.53
CA THR A 321 -24.12 44.91 -27.26
C THR A 321 -25.33 45.19 -26.36
N MET A 322 -25.79 44.22 -25.57
CA MET A 322 -26.89 44.42 -24.62
C MET A 322 -26.54 45.43 -23.53
N GLN A 323 -25.32 45.37 -22.97
CA GLN A 323 -24.85 46.34 -21.97
C GLN A 323 -24.90 47.77 -22.51
N ILE A 324 -24.45 47.99 -23.75
CA ILE A 324 -24.51 49.32 -24.41
C ILE A 324 -25.95 49.81 -24.55
N GLN A 325 -26.88 48.94 -24.97
CA GLN A 325 -28.29 49.31 -25.16
C GLN A 325 -28.98 49.63 -23.83
N VAL A 326 -28.73 48.82 -22.79
CA VAL A 326 -29.29 49.04 -21.44
C VAL A 326 -28.72 50.30 -20.80
N ALA A 327 -27.42 50.57 -20.94
CA ALA A 327 -26.80 51.81 -20.49
C ALA A 327 -27.40 53.04 -21.19
N GLY A 328 -27.67 52.94 -22.50
CA GLY A 328 -28.37 53.98 -23.26
C GLY A 328 -29.79 54.22 -22.73
N LEU A 329 -30.57 53.17 -22.47
CA LEU A 329 -31.90 53.29 -21.86
C LEU A 329 -31.82 53.89 -20.44
N LEU A 330 -30.82 53.53 -19.65
CA LEU A 330 -30.62 54.10 -18.32
C LEU A 330 -30.35 55.61 -18.40
N GLN A 331 -29.53 56.05 -19.35
CA GLN A 331 -29.18 57.45 -19.53
C GLN A 331 -30.34 58.31 -20.08
N PHE A 332 -31.09 57.78 -21.04
CA PHE A 332 -32.07 58.58 -21.80
C PHE A 332 -33.54 58.31 -21.45
N ALA A 333 -33.89 57.09 -21.01
CA ALA A 333 -35.27 56.73 -20.69
C ALA A 333 -35.62 56.98 -19.22
N VAL A 334 -34.71 56.76 -18.27
CA VAL A 334 -34.98 56.94 -16.83
C VAL A 334 -35.41 58.36 -16.44
N PRO A 335 -34.83 59.45 -16.99
CA PRO A 335 -35.31 60.81 -16.70
C PRO A 335 -36.78 61.05 -17.11
N LEU A 336 -37.29 60.28 -18.08
CA LEU A 336 -38.67 60.35 -18.59
C LEU A 336 -39.59 59.35 -17.89
N PHE A 337 -39.05 58.19 -17.51
CA PHE A 337 -39.77 57.06 -16.91
C PHE A 337 -39.01 56.56 -15.67
N PRO A 338 -39.13 57.24 -14.53
CA PRO A 338 -38.35 56.90 -13.34
C PRO A 338 -38.68 55.50 -12.79
N THR A 339 -39.88 54.98 -13.05
CA THR A 339 -40.27 53.61 -12.66
C THR A 339 -39.51 52.51 -13.40
N ALA A 340 -38.90 52.81 -14.56
CA ALA A 340 -38.10 51.86 -15.33
C ALA A 340 -36.71 51.60 -14.73
N GLU A 341 -36.22 52.48 -13.86
CA GLU A 341 -34.86 52.41 -13.30
C GLU A 341 -34.58 51.08 -12.61
N LYS A 342 -35.53 50.60 -11.80
CA LYS A 342 -35.38 49.34 -11.06
C LYS A 342 -35.20 48.14 -11.99
N ASP A 343 -35.97 48.07 -13.08
CA ASP A 343 -35.90 46.96 -14.02
C ASP A 343 -34.65 47.06 -14.91
N LEU A 344 -34.25 48.25 -15.35
CA LEU A 344 -33.01 48.45 -16.11
C LEU A 344 -31.76 48.13 -15.28
N LEU A 345 -31.74 48.51 -13.99
CA LEU A 345 -30.66 48.12 -13.08
C LEU A 345 -30.66 46.61 -12.81
N GLY A 346 -31.84 45.98 -12.73
CA GLY A 346 -31.96 44.51 -12.65
C GLY A 346 -31.33 43.82 -13.86
N ILE A 347 -31.61 44.31 -15.07
CA ILE A 347 -30.97 43.81 -16.29
C ILE A 347 -29.46 44.05 -16.27
N GLN A 348 -28.99 45.22 -15.83
CA GLN A 348 -27.55 45.50 -15.73
C GLN A 348 -26.84 44.52 -14.78
N LEU A 349 -27.44 44.21 -13.62
CA LEU A 349 -26.90 43.23 -12.68
C LEU A 349 -26.85 41.82 -13.29
N LEU A 350 -27.88 41.42 -14.04
CA LEU A 350 -27.93 40.16 -14.75
C LEU A 350 -26.82 40.07 -15.81
N LEU A 351 -26.60 41.15 -16.58
CA LEU A 351 -25.55 41.22 -17.59
C LEU A 351 -24.15 41.18 -16.96
N ASN A 352 -23.92 41.88 -15.85
CA ASN A 352 -22.65 41.83 -15.12
C ASN A 352 -22.38 40.41 -14.57
N SER A 353 -23.42 39.74 -14.05
CA SER A 353 -23.30 38.34 -13.61
C SER A 353 -23.01 37.40 -14.78
N SER A 354 -23.60 37.65 -15.95
CA SER A 354 -23.37 36.87 -17.17
C SER A 354 -21.98 37.09 -17.74
N GLU A 355 -21.41 38.30 -17.60
CA GLU A 355 -20.03 38.62 -17.98
C GLU A 355 -19.02 37.85 -17.13
N SER A 356 -19.21 37.84 -15.80
CA SER A 356 -18.41 37.02 -14.89
C SER A 356 -18.51 35.53 -15.25
N SER A 357 -19.72 35.05 -15.54
CA SER A 357 -19.96 33.66 -15.95
C SER A 357 -19.24 33.33 -17.27
N LEU A 358 -19.24 34.25 -18.25
CA LEU A 358 -18.51 34.09 -19.51
C LEU A 358 -16.99 33.96 -19.27
N HIS A 359 -16.42 34.78 -18.40
CA HIS A 359 -14.99 34.71 -18.08
C HIS A 359 -14.62 33.39 -17.41
N GLN A 360 -15.41 32.95 -16.45
CA GLN A 360 -15.21 31.67 -15.77
C GLN A 360 -15.39 30.49 -16.74
N LEU A 361 -16.42 30.53 -17.59
CA LEU A 361 -16.67 29.53 -18.64
C LEU A 361 -15.49 29.45 -19.63
N THR A 362 -14.94 30.60 -20.04
CA THR A 362 -13.77 30.67 -20.92
C THR A 362 -12.55 30.01 -20.28
N ALA A 363 -12.34 30.21 -18.98
CA ALA A 363 -11.24 29.59 -18.25
C ALA A 363 -11.40 28.07 -18.13
N MET A 364 -12.60 27.56 -17.85
CA MET A 364 -12.86 26.12 -17.75
C MET A 364 -12.84 25.40 -19.10
N LEU A 365 -13.13 26.10 -20.20
CA LEU A 365 -13.03 25.57 -21.57
C LEU A 365 -11.61 25.63 -22.15
N ASP A 366 -10.63 26.23 -21.45
CA ASP A 366 -9.22 26.17 -21.83
C ASP A 366 -8.71 24.74 -21.67
N CYS A 367 -8.04 24.20 -22.70
CA CYS A 367 -7.54 22.82 -22.66
C CYS A 367 -6.49 22.62 -21.57
N ARG A 368 -5.77 23.67 -21.15
CA ARG A 368 -4.59 23.53 -20.29
C ARG A 368 -4.88 22.93 -18.92
N GLY A 369 -6.01 23.30 -18.31
CA GLY A 369 -6.40 22.78 -17.00
C GLY A 369 -6.66 21.28 -17.08
N LEU A 370 -7.60 20.88 -17.94
CA LEU A 370 -7.98 19.48 -18.09
C LEU A 370 -6.86 18.60 -18.67
N HIS A 371 -6.03 19.15 -19.56
CA HIS A 371 -4.85 18.46 -20.08
C HIS A 371 -3.82 18.21 -18.98
N LYS A 372 -3.66 19.15 -18.05
CA LYS A 372 -2.82 18.94 -16.87
C LYS A 372 -3.40 17.83 -15.98
N ASP A 373 -4.70 17.84 -15.69
CA ASP A 373 -5.33 16.78 -14.90
C ASP A 373 -5.14 15.40 -15.56
N TYR A 374 -5.27 15.33 -16.90
CA TYR A 374 -5.00 14.14 -17.69
C TYR A 374 -3.55 13.64 -17.55
N LEU A 375 -2.56 14.53 -17.67
CA LEU A 375 -1.15 14.17 -17.50
C LEU A 375 -0.83 13.75 -16.07
N ASP A 376 -1.39 14.43 -15.07
CA ASP A 376 -1.20 14.08 -13.67
C ASP A 376 -1.83 12.70 -13.38
N ALA A 377 -2.97 12.36 -13.98
CA ALA A 377 -3.59 11.03 -13.89
C ALA A 377 -2.69 9.95 -14.50
N LEU A 378 -2.14 10.20 -15.70
CA LEU A 378 -1.20 9.28 -16.34
C LEU A 378 0.11 9.13 -15.57
N ALA A 379 0.62 10.23 -15.00
CA ALA A 379 1.80 10.20 -14.15
C ALA A 379 1.56 9.27 -12.95
N GLY A 380 0.46 9.48 -12.22
CA GLY A 380 0.11 8.68 -11.05
C GLY A 380 -0.02 7.19 -11.37
N ILE A 381 -0.76 6.81 -12.41
CA ILE A 381 -1.00 5.38 -12.69
C ILE A 381 0.15 4.70 -13.43
N CYS A 382 0.77 5.35 -14.42
CA CYS A 382 1.77 4.72 -15.30
C CYS A 382 3.19 4.77 -14.75
N TYR A 383 3.50 5.75 -13.89
CA TYR A 383 4.79 5.81 -13.21
C TYR A 383 4.68 5.19 -11.83
N ASP A 384 4.13 5.93 -10.86
CA ASP A 384 4.12 5.53 -9.45
C ASP A 384 3.29 4.25 -9.21
N GLY A 385 2.15 4.15 -9.88
CA GLY A 385 1.26 2.99 -9.85
C GLY A 385 1.94 1.68 -10.30
N ILE A 386 2.49 1.67 -11.53
CA ILE A 386 3.18 0.48 -12.06
C ILE A 386 4.50 0.21 -11.31
N GLU A 387 5.26 1.26 -10.94
CA GLU A 387 6.48 1.11 -10.15
C GLU A 387 6.17 0.41 -8.81
N GLY A 388 5.13 0.85 -8.11
CA GLY A 388 4.65 0.21 -6.89
C GLY A 388 4.24 -1.24 -7.09
N LEU A 389 3.52 -1.58 -8.18
CA LEU A 389 3.15 -2.95 -8.52
C LEU A 389 4.39 -3.84 -8.78
N LEU A 390 5.44 -3.31 -9.41
CA LEU A 390 6.69 -4.05 -9.61
C LEU A 390 7.39 -4.36 -8.27
N TYR A 391 7.39 -3.42 -7.33
CA TYR A 391 7.91 -3.67 -5.98
C TYR A 391 7.05 -4.67 -5.19
N LEU A 392 5.72 -4.67 -5.37
CA LEU A 392 4.83 -5.70 -4.80
C LEU A 392 5.09 -7.09 -5.40
N GLY A 393 5.35 -7.16 -6.70
CA GLY A 393 5.82 -8.39 -7.36
C GLY A 393 7.16 -8.87 -6.79
N LEU A 394 8.10 -7.96 -6.55
CA LEU A 394 9.39 -8.29 -5.91
C LEU A 394 9.21 -8.78 -4.47
N PHE A 395 8.35 -8.13 -3.68
CA PHE A 395 7.95 -8.59 -2.35
C PHE A 395 7.44 -10.03 -2.41
N SER A 396 6.50 -10.30 -3.31
CA SER A 396 5.88 -11.62 -3.48
C SER A 396 6.90 -12.70 -3.81
N LEU A 397 7.86 -12.41 -4.70
CA LEU A 397 8.96 -13.32 -5.03
C LEU A 397 9.90 -13.57 -3.84
N LEU A 398 10.32 -12.51 -3.14
CA LEU A 398 11.20 -12.63 -1.97
C LEU A 398 10.53 -13.38 -0.82
N ALA A 399 9.25 -13.13 -0.57
CA ALA A 399 8.44 -13.83 0.42
C ALA A 399 8.30 -15.31 0.05
N ALA A 400 7.97 -15.64 -1.21
CA ALA A 400 7.89 -17.02 -1.67
C ALA A 400 9.22 -17.77 -1.50
N LEU A 401 10.36 -17.13 -1.79
CA LEU A 401 11.69 -17.69 -1.54
C LEU A 401 11.97 -17.90 -0.04
N ALA A 402 11.63 -16.92 0.80
CA ALA A 402 11.77 -17.03 2.26
C ALA A 402 10.93 -18.17 2.84
N PHE A 403 9.65 -18.29 2.45
CA PHE A 403 8.78 -19.37 2.89
C PHE A 403 9.26 -20.75 2.38
N SER A 404 9.66 -20.83 1.11
CA SER A 404 10.22 -22.07 0.53
C SER A 404 11.48 -22.55 1.29
N THR A 405 12.37 -21.62 1.64
CA THR A 405 13.58 -21.93 2.41
C THR A 405 13.27 -22.32 3.85
N MET A 406 12.30 -21.68 4.51
CA MET A 406 11.82 -22.07 5.85
C MET A 406 11.20 -23.48 5.84
N ILE A 407 10.37 -23.79 4.86
CA ILE A 407 9.80 -25.14 4.66
C ILE A 407 10.90 -26.18 4.47
N CYS A 408 11.96 -25.86 3.72
CA CYS A 408 13.11 -26.76 3.54
C CYS A 408 13.97 -26.95 4.80
N ALA A 409 14.05 -25.95 5.68
CA ALA A 409 14.78 -26.01 6.93
C ALA A 409 14.01 -26.76 8.04
N GLY A 410 12.67 -26.71 8.00
CA GLY A 410 11.76 -27.31 8.99
C GLY A 410 12.05 -28.78 9.32
N PRO A 411 12.06 -29.71 8.35
CA PRO A 411 12.34 -31.13 8.60
C PRO A 411 13.72 -31.38 9.21
N ARG A 412 14.73 -30.59 8.82
CA ARG A 412 16.10 -30.71 9.37
C ARG A 412 16.13 -30.24 10.83
N ALA A 413 15.46 -29.14 11.14
CA ALA A 413 15.32 -28.64 12.51
C ALA A 413 14.54 -29.63 13.40
N TRP A 414 13.48 -30.24 12.86
CA TRP A 414 12.71 -31.27 13.54
C TRP A 414 13.54 -32.51 13.86
N LYS A 415 14.26 -33.05 12.87
CA LYS A 415 15.14 -34.21 13.06
C LYS A 415 16.20 -33.95 14.11
N HIS A 416 16.88 -32.79 14.05
CA HIS A 416 17.88 -32.39 15.03
C HIS A 416 17.31 -32.31 16.46
N LEU A 417 16.08 -31.83 16.62
CA LEU A 417 15.42 -31.80 17.91
C LEU A 417 15.08 -33.21 18.43
N THR A 418 14.62 -34.10 17.55
CA THR A 418 14.27 -35.48 17.92
C THR A 418 15.48 -36.32 18.30
N THR A 419 16.60 -36.27 17.56
CA THR A 419 17.83 -36.99 17.93
C THR A 419 18.37 -36.49 19.25
N ARG A 420 18.39 -35.17 19.46
CA ARG A 420 18.90 -34.61 20.71
C ARG A 420 18.05 -35.03 21.92
N ASN A 421 16.72 -35.07 21.81
CA ASN A 421 15.88 -35.54 22.90
C ASN A 421 16.11 -37.04 23.18
N ARG A 422 16.29 -37.86 22.13
CA ARG A 422 16.62 -39.28 22.30
C ARG A 422 17.96 -39.49 22.99
N ASP A 423 18.99 -38.73 22.60
CA ASP A 423 20.30 -38.74 23.28
C ASP A 423 20.22 -38.29 24.76
N TYR A 424 19.18 -37.52 25.15
CA TYR A 424 18.94 -37.16 26.55
C TYR A 424 18.13 -38.23 27.31
N ASP A 425 17.24 -38.95 26.63
CA ASP A 425 16.42 -40.02 27.23
C ASP A 425 17.19 -41.36 27.34
N ASP A 426 18.21 -41.59 26.51
CA ASP A 426 19.10 -42.78 26.54
C ASP A 426 20.22 -42.69 27.60
N ILE A 427 20.28 -41.63 28.42
CA ILE A 427 21.26 -41.50 29.52
C ILE A 427 20.66 -42.15 30.77
N ASP A 428 21.26 -43.27 31.22
CA ASP A 428 20.87 -43.95 32.47
C ASP A 428 20.83 -42.95 33.65
N SER A 429 19.72 -42.94 34.38
CA SER A 429 19.50 -42.06 35.54
C SER A 429 20.49 -42.29 36.68
N ASP A 430 21.17 -43.45 36.68
CA ASP A 430 22.18 -43.85 37.66
C ASP A 430 23.63 -43.57 37.22
N ASP A 431 23.85 -42.95 36.03
CA ASP A 431 25.21 -42.59 35.59
C ASP A 431 25.77 -41.42 36.44
N PRO A 432 26.88 -41.61 37.18
CA PRO A 432 27.50 -40.56 38.01
C PRO A 432 28.02 -39.34 37.22
N PHE A 433 28.10 -39.44 35.89
CA PHE A 433 28.45 -38.30 35.01
C PHE A 433 27.23 -37.61 34.40
N ASN A 434 26.01 -38.04 34.73
CA ASN A 434 24.78 -37.44 34.24
C ASN A 434 24.66 -35.97 34.74
N PRO A 435 24.56 -34.98 33.82
CA PRO A 435 24.44 -33.57 34.18
C PRO A 435 23.11 -33.22 34.88
N GLN A 436 22.07 -34.05 34.79
CA GLN A 436 20.84 -33.92 35.57
C GLN A 436 21.00 -34.49 37.00
N ALA A 437 21.68 -35.63 37.16
CA ALA A 437 21.97 -36.21 38.48
C ALA A 437 22.79 -35.24 39.35
N ARG A 438 23.76 -34.53 38.76
CA ARG A 438 24.49 -33.44 39.47
C ARG A 438 23.61 -32.26 39.88
N ARG A 439 22.60 -31.89 39.06
CA ARG A 439 21.68 -30.79 39.41
C ARG A 439 20.71 -31.19 40.52
N ILE A 440 20.24 -32.44 40.53
CA ILE A 440 19.32 -32.98 41.54
C ILE A 440 20.07 -33.21 42.86
N ALA A 441 21.30 -33.75 42.84
CA ALA A 441 22.14 -33.92 44.02
C ALA A 441 22.56 -32.59 44.68
N ALA A 442 22.67 -31.51 43.90
CA ALA A 442 22.93 -30.17 44.43
C ALA A 442 21.71 -29.53 45.11
N HIS A 443 20.48 -29.96 44.76
CA HIS A 443 19.24 -29.40 45.32
C HIS A 443 18.65 -30.25 46.47
N ASN A 444 19.08 -31.51 46.63
CA ASN A 444 18.68 -32.39 47.72
C ASN A 444 19.91 -33.12 48.29
N PRO A 445 20.43 -32.72 49.47
CA PRO A 445 21.40 -33.56 50.17
C PRO A 445 20.69 -34.84 50.63
N PRO A 446 21.36 -36.00 50.68
CA PRO A 446 20.73 -37.24 51.11
C PRO A 446 20.35 -37.10 52.60
N ARG A 447 19.06 -36.93 52.89
CA ARG A 447 18.52 -37.21 54.22
C ARG A 447 18.76 -38.70 54.46
N GLY A 448 19.66 -39.02 55.39
CA GLY A 448 19.90 -40.39 55.82
C GLY A 448 18.57 -41.07 56.16
N GLN A 449 18.37 -42.28 55.65
CA GLN A 449 17.26 -43.15 56.01
C GLN A 449 17.32 -43.41 57.53
N LEU A 450 16.56 -42.65 58.31
CA LEU A 450 16.18 -43.04 59.66
C LEU A 450 15.22 -44.22 59.54
N ARG A 451 15.73 -45.43 59.80
CA ARG A 451 14.90 -46.62 60.02
C ARG A 451 14.02 -46.40 61.24
N SER A 452 12.70 -46.31 61.01
CA SER A 452 11.69 -46.30 62.07
C SER A 452 11.49 -47.73 62.58
N PHE A 453 11.83 -47.94 63.85
CA PHE A 453 11.47 -49.12 64.62
C PHE A 453 9.99 -49.02 65.04
N CYS A 454 9.19 -50.02 64.63
CA CYS A 454 8.15 -50.71 65.42
C CYS A 454 7.08 -51.33 64.51
N SER A 455 7.07 -52.66 64.40
CA SER A 455 5.84 -53.48 64.54
C SER A 455 6.22 -54.95 64.67
N TYR A 456 5.39 -55.64 65.45
CA TYR A 456 5.64 -56.85 66.22
C TYR A 456 5.47 -58.16 65.42
N SER A 457 6.34 -59.13 65.74
CA SER A 457 6.13 -60.58 65.93
C SER A 457 5.16 -61.40 65.06
N SER A 458 5.68 -62.45 64.42
CA SER A 458 5.50 -63.87 64.83
C SER A 458 6.06 -64.86 63.79
N GLY A 459 6.64 -65.99 64.24
CA GLY A 459 6.83 -67.18 63.40
C GLY A 459 8.16 -67.96 63.52
N LEU A 460 8.32 -68.71 64.61
CA LEU A 460 9.14 -69.92 64.86
C LEU A 460 10.05 -70.51 63.74
N GLY A 461 11.31 -70.85 64.12
CA GLY A 461 11.93 -72.11 63.67
C GLY A 461 13.48 -72.19 63.56
N SER A 462 14.12 -72.75 64.59
CA SER A 462 15.32 -73.64 64.56
C SER A 462 16.68 -73.11 64.04
N GLN A 463 17.57 -72.64 64.94
CA GLN A 463 18.78 -73.31 65.45
C GLN A 463 19.84 -73.80 64.42
N THR A 464 21.02 -73.18 64.41
CA THR A 464 22.29 -73.78 64.90
C THR A 464 23.43 -72.75 64.94
N SER A 465 24.29 -72.95 65.94
CA SER A 465 25.39 -72.13 66.45
C SER A 465 26.58 -71.93 65.51
N LEU A 466 27.26 -70.77 65.63
CA LEU A 466 28.70 -70.67 65.95
C LEU A 466 29.09 -69.21 66.27
N GLN A 467 29.89 -69.04 67.33
CA GLN A 467 30.56 -67.84 67.85
C GLN A 467 31.97 -68.33 68.30
N PRO A 468 33.00 -67.50 68.59
CA PRO A 468 33.22 -66.04 68.48
C PRO A 468 34.65 -65.74 67.86
N PRO A 469 35.47 -64.68 68.14
CA PRO A 469 35.64 -63.88 69.37
C PRO A 469 35.55 -62.33 69.26
N ALA A 470 35.31 -61.75 70.44
CA ALA A 470 35.52 -60.38 70.91
C ALA A 470 37.04 -60.02 70.96
N GLN A 471 37.57 -58.82 71.19
CA GLN A 471 37.15 -57.46 71.57
C GLN A 471 38.41 -56.59 71.41
N THR A 472 38.30 -55.29 71.11
CA THR A 472 39.20 -54.31 71.75
C THR A 472 38.45 -52.99 71.94
N ILE A 473 38.19 -52.69 73.21
CA ILE A 473 37.75 -51.40 73.72
C ILE A 473 39.02 -50.57 73.96
N SER A 474 39.09 -49.35 73.44
CA SER A 474 39.90 -48.30 74.04
C SER A 474 39.14 -46.99 74.01
N ASN A 475 39.02 -46.40 75.20
CA ASN A 475 38.25 -45.21 75.52
C ASN A 475 39.10 -43.93 75.37
N ALA A 476 38.48 -42.90 74.78
CA ALA A 476 38.62 -41.45 75.01
C ALA A 476 39.85 -40.66 74.46
N PRO A 477 39.74 -39.32 74.22
CA PRO A 477 38.56 -38.50 73.89
C PRO A 477 38.73 -37.59 72.63
N VAL A 478 37.62 -36.93 72.29
CA VAL A 478 37.32 -35.99 71.21
C VAL A 478 38.38 -34.89 70.95
N SER A 479 38.70 -34.65 69.68
CA SER A 479 38.91 -33.29 69.14
C SER A 479 38.66 -33.25 67.62
N GLU A 480 37.93 -32.23 67.20
CA GLU A 480 37.53 -31.89 65.84
C GLU A 480 38.73 -31.78 64.90
N TYR A 481 38.66 -32.36 63.69
CA TYR A 481 39.05 -31.68 62.45
C TYR A 481 38.35 -32.33 61.26
N MET A 482 37.67 -31.48 60.50
CA MET A 482 36.65 -31.77 59.51
C MET A 482 37.27 -31.69 58.10
N ASN A 483 37.01 -32.71 57.27
CA ASN A 483 37.02 -32.71 55.78
C ASN A 483 38.24 -32.17 55.02
N GLN A 484 39.12 -33.07 54.58
CA GLN A 484 40.09 -32.86 53.50
C GLN A 484 39.76 -33.78 52.30
N ALA A 485 38.74 -33.42 51.51
CA ALA A 485 38.50 -34.00 50.18
C ALA A 485 37.56 -33.17 49.28
N MET A 486 37.44 -31.85 49.48
CA MET A 486 36.74 -30.95 48.54
C MET A 486 37.72 -29.90 48.00
N LEU A 487 38.52 -30.28 47.01
CA LEU A 487 39.28 -29.38 46.17
C LEU A 487 39.34 -30.02 44.79
N PHE A 488 38.33 -29.77 43.97
CA PHE A 488 38.37 -29.60 42.50
C PHE A 488 36.93 -29.45 41.98
N GLY A 489 36.47 -28.20 41.83
CA GLY A 489 35.15 -27.91 41.26
C GLY A 489 34.68 -26.47 41.49
N GLY A 490 35.40 -25.47 40.97
CA GLY A 490 35.00 -24.07 41.04
C GLY A 490 34.42 -23.58 39.71
N ASN A 491 33.16 -23.17 39.71
CA ASN A 491 32.49 -22.45 38.61
C ASN A 491 32.23 -21.01 39.11
N PRO A 492 32.60 -19.92 38.41
CA PRO A 492 32.39 -18.58 38.92
C PRO A 492 31.05 -17.97 38.45
N ARG A 493 30.23 -17.51 39.39
CA ARG A 493 29.20 -16.47 39.18
C ARG A 493 29.76 -15.14 39.66
N TYR A 494 29.65 -14.12 38.82
CA TYR A 494 29.97 -12.74 39.13
C TYR A 494 28.72 -12.03 39.66
N GLU A 495 28.80 -11.45 40.86
CA GLU A 495 27.87 -10.41 41.30
C GLU A 495 28.64 -9.38 42.14
N ASN A 496 28.75 -8.18 41.57
CA ASN A 496 28.80 -6.84 42.17
C ASN A 496 29.63 -6.56 43.45
N VAL A 497 30.81 -5.96 43.20
CA VAL A 497 31.60 -4.88 43.86
C VAL A 497 31.16 -4.36 45.26
N PRO A 498 32.12 -4.03 46.16
CA PRO A 498 32.44 -2.60 46.38
C PRO A 498 33.93 -2.24 46.62
N LEU A 499 34.32 -1.12 45.97
CA LEU A 499 35.09 0.04 46.47
C LEU A 499 36.61 0.02 46.79
N ILE A 500 37.24 1.10 46.27
CA ILE A 500 38.44 1.84 46.72
C ILE A 500 39.81 1.40 46.16
N GLY A 501 40.15 2.01 45.01
CA GLY A 501 41.09 3.13 44.97
C GLY A 501 42.59 2.84 45.11
N ARG A 502 43.34 2.92 44.00
CA ARG A 502 44.49 3.83 43.82
C ARG A 502 45.07 3.78 42.40
N GLY A 503 45.00 4.95 41.75
CA GLY A 503 45.93 5.60 40.82
C GLY A 503 46.76 4.81 39.80
N SER A 504 46.69 5.22 38.53
CA SER A 504 47.84 5.59 37.67
C SER A 504 47.39 6.01 36.23
N PRO A 505 48.22 6.78 35.47
CA PRO A 505 47.80 7.85 34.52
C PRO A 505 47.62 7.44 33.03
N PRO A 506 47.34 8.40 32.09
CA PRO A 506 46.72 8.17 30.79
C PRO A 506 47.71 8.06 29.61
N PRO A 507 47.21 7.78 28.38
CA PRO A 507 47.38 8.79 27.33
C PRO A 507 46.18 9.00 26.38
N THR A 508 45.95 10.30 26.11
CA THR A 508 45.79 10.94 24.79
C THR A 508 44.57 10.64 23.89
N TYR A 509 43.71 11.66 23.79
CA TYR A 509 42.70 11.84 22.73
C TYR A 509 43.32 12.39 21.43
N SER A 510 42.74 12.00 20.29
CA SER A 510 42.70 12.85 19.08
C SER A 510 41.25 12.96 18.58
N PRO A 511 40.81 14.13 18.06
CA PRO A 511 39.41 14.43 17.84
C PRO A 511 39.06 14.51 16.35
N SER A 512 38.09 13.72 15.91
CA SER A 512 37.34 13.99 14.67
C SER A 512 36.02 13.21 14.69
N MET A 513 34.95 13.87 14.26
CA MET A 513 33.54 13.45 14.27
C MET A 513 32.73 13.84 15.52
N ARG A 514 32.62 15.15 15.74
CA ARG A 514 31.49 15.78 16.45
C ARG A 514 30.78 16.75 15.50
N ALA A 515 29.74 16.24 14.84
CA ALA A 515 28.58 16.91 14.22
C ALA A 515 27.90 15.78 13.41
N THR A 516 26.68 15.31 13.67
CA THR A 516 25.42 16.05 13.52
C THR A 516 24.30 15.30 14.26
N TYR A 517 24.10 15.57 15.55
CA TYR A 517 22.96 15.03 16.34
C TYR A 517 22.27 16.11 17.17
N LEU A 518 22.23 17.34 16.67
CA LEU A 518 21.51 18.46 17.28
C LEU A 518 20.89 19.35 16.20
N SER A 519 19.95 18.79 15.43
CA SER A 519 19.10 19.59 14.54
C SER A 519 17.76 18.91 14.23
N VAL A 520 17.10 18.26 15.20
CA VAL A 520 15.67 17.89 15.09
C VAL A 520 15.07 17.78 16.50
N ALA A 521 14.86 18.91 17.18
CA ALA A 521 13.95 19.00 18.33
C ALA A 521 13.78 20.46 18.75
N ASP A 522 13.30 21.33 17.86
CA ASP A 522 12.67 22.59 18.30
C ASP A 522 11.82 23.20 17.17
N GLU A 523 10.62 22.66 16.90
CA GLU A 523 9.65 23.37 16.06
C GLU A 523 8.18 22.98 16.29
N HIS A 524 7.76 22.85 17.55
CA HIS A 524 6.34 22.80 17.91
C HIS A 524 6.04 23.71 19.09
N LEU A 525 5.92 25.02 18.84
CA LEU A 525 5.08 25.96 19.61
C LEU A 525 5.24 27.39 19.08
N ARG A 526 4.25 27.92 18.34
CA ARG A 526 3.85 29.33 18.45
C ARG A 526 2.52 29.69 17.78
N HIS A 527 1.62 30.13 18.65
CA HIS A 527 0.47 31.04 18.57
C HIS A 527 0.07 31.73 17.25
N TYR A 528 -1.27 31.72 17.08
CA TYR A 528 -2.13 32.66 16.34
C TYR A 528 -1.82 34.14 16.62
N GLY A 529 -1.84 34.97 15.57
CA GLY A 529 -1.92 36.43 15.64
C GLY A 529 -2.04 37.09 14.27
N ASN A 530 -3.17 37.76 14.03
CA ASN A 530 -3.40 38.69 12.91
C ASN A 530 -2.42 39.87 12.97
N GLU A 531 -1.88 40.30 11.82
CA GLU A 531 -1.68 41.71 11.43
C GLU A 531 -1.04 41.82 10.03
N PHE A 532 -1.71 42.52 9.12
CA PHE A 532 -1.11 43.24 7.97
C PHE A 532 -0.31 44.44 8.50
N PRO A 533 0.77 44.95 7.85
CA PRO A 533 0.60 45.77 6.63
C PRO A 533 1.81 45.90 5.65
N ALA A 534 1.50 46.66 4.57
CA ALA A 534 2.32 47.38 3.58
C ALA A 534 2.43 46.76 2.19
#